data_AF-A0A7Y4TIE4-F1
#
_entry.id   AF-A0A7Y4TIE4-F1
#
_cell.length_a   1.000
_cell.length_b   1.000
_cell.length_c   1.000
_cell.angle_alpha   90.00
_cell.angle_beta   90.00
_cell.angle_gamma   90.00
#
_symmetry.space_group_name_H-M   'P 1'
#
loop_
_entity.id
_entity.type
_entity.pdbx_description
1 polymer ?
#
loop_
_entity_poly.entity_id
_entity_poly.type
_entity_poly.pdbx_seq_one_letter_code
_entity_poly.pdbx_strand_id
1 'polypeptide(L)' 'MERDNLMHGARTALNTIPEMREWAENYLKEKTRGEKPEMSDEEFEKYWKYHKPEIMHAGAAEAAQAWREDRRLETGD' A
#
# COMPACT_ATOMS: atom_id res chain seq x y z
N MET A 1 -17.25 -9.16 9.98
CA MET A 1 -17.38 -10.17 8.90
C MET A 1 -17.12 -9.57 7.51
N GLU A 2 -17.73 -8.44 7.13
CA GLU A 2 -17.47 -7.79 5.81
C GLU A 2 -16.05 -7.21 5.66
N ARG A 3 -15.53 -6.54 6.71
CA ARG A 3 -14.18 -5.95 6.69
C ARG A 3 -13.07 -7.00 6.57
N ASP A 4 -13.23 -8.14 7.22
CA ASP A 4 -12.25 -9.24 7.16
C ASP A 4 -12.17 -9.87 5.77
N ASN A 5 -13.32 -10.02 5.09
CA ASN A 5 -13.37 -10.54 3.72
C ASN A 5 -12.72 -9.59 2.72
N LEU A 6 -12.91 -8.27 2.89
CA LEU A 6 -12.28 -7.25 2.06
C LEU A 6 -10.76 -7.20 2.26
N MET A 7 -10.28 -7.29 3.51
CA MET A 7 -8.85 -7.35 3.80
C MET A 7 -8.21 -8.63 3.27
N HIS A 8 -8.86 -9.78 3.43
CA HIS A 8 -8.36 -11.04 2.88
C HIS A 8 -8.28 -10.98 1.35
N GLY A 9 -9.31 -10.46 0.67
CA GLY A 9 -9.32 -10.29 -0.79
C GLY A 9 -8.24 -9.35 -1.30
N ALA A 10 -8.04 -8.20 -0.65
CA ALA A 10 -7.00 -7.24 -1.03
C ALA A 10 -5.59 -7.83 -0.89
N ARG A 11 -5.34 -8.58 0.18
CA ARG A 11 -4.04 -9.23 0.40
C ARG A 11 -3.77 -10.35 -0.58
N THR A 12 -4.80 -11.13 -0.94
CA THR A 12 -4.70 -12.12 -2.00
C THR A 12 -4.37 -11.44 -3.33
N ALA A 13 -5.06 -10.37 -3.71
CA ALA A 13 -4.76 -9.62 -4.93
C ALA A 13 -3.32 -9.10 -4.99
N LEU A 14 -2.81 -8.51 -3.89
CA LEU A 14 -1.42 -8.06 -3.78
C LEU A 14 -0.38 -9.19 -3.76
N ASN A 15 -0.79 -10.42 -3.47
CA ASN A 15 0.10 -11.59 -3.58
C ASN A 15 0.05 -12.22 -4.98
N THR A 16 -1.06 -12.04 -5.71
CA THR A 16 -1.26 -12.63 -7.05
C THR A 16 -0.81 -11.73 -8.19
N ILE A 17 -0.90 -10.41 -8.04
CA ILE A 17 -0.59 -9.43 -9.09
C ILE A 17 0.69 -8.66 -8.69
N PRO A 18 1.87 -8.99 -9.27
CA PRO A 18 3.14 -8.37 -8.87
C PRO A 18 3.18 -6.86 -9.10
N GLU A 19 2.63 -6.38 -10.22
CA GLU A 19 2.56 -4.95 -10.55
C GLU A 19 1.75 -4.17 -9.50
N MET A 20 0.58 -4.69 -9.13
CA MET A 20 -0.26 -4.11 -8.08
C MET A 20 0.46 -4.10 -6.73
N ARG A 21 1.26 -5.13 -6.44
CA ARG A 21 2.07 -5.20 -5.21
C ARG A 21 3.13 -4.11 -5.15
N GLU A 22 3.87 -3.94 -6.24
CA GLU A 22 4.93 -2.93 -6.35
C GLU A 22 4.36 -1.52 -6.25
N TRP A 23 3.25 -1.26 -6.97
CA TRP A 23 2.54 0.00 -6.89
C TRP A 23 2.04 0.28 -5.46
N ALA A 24 1.41 -0.71 -4.82
CA ALA A 24 0.91 -0.59 -3.45
C ALA A 24 2.04 -0.33 -2.44
N GLU A 25 3.21 -0.94 -2.64
CA GLU A 25 4.38 -0.68 -1.80
C GLU A 25 4.83 0.77 -1.89
N ASN A 26 4.94 1.32 -3.10
CA ASN A 26 5.34 2.71 -3.30
C ASN A 26 4.30 3.69 -2.76
N TYR A 27 3.01 3.46 -3.07
CA TYR A 27 1.90 4.26 -2.54
C TYR A 27 1.93 4.33 -1.01
N LEU A 28 2.05 3.17 -0.35
CA LEU A 28 2.09 3.12 1.11
C LEU A 28 3.38 3.72 1.68
N LYS A 29 4.51 3.58 0.99
CA LYS A 29 5.77 4.21 1.39
C LYS A 29 5.67 5.74 1.36
N GLU A 30 5.17 6.31 0.27
CA GLU A 30 4.99 7.75 0.12
C GLU A 30 4.00 8.31 1.13
N LYS A 31 2.86 7.64 1.31
CA LYS A 31 1.88 8.02 2.34
C LYS A 31 2.51 8.02 3.74
N THR A 32 3.21 6.95 4.10
CA THR A 32 3.87 6.83 5.41
C THR A 32 4.95 7.90 5.57
N ARG A 33 5.66 8.27 4.51
CA ARG A 33 6.64 9.37 4.53
C ARG A 33 5.97 10.71 4.83
N GLY A 34 4.84 10.98 4.19
CA GLY A 34 4.03 12.18 4.42
C GLY A 34 3.43 12.26 5.82
N GLU A 35 3.12 11.13 6.44
CA GLU A 35 2.64 11.03 7.83
C GLU A 35 3.77 11.17 8.87
N LYS A 36 5.03 11.09 8.46
CA LYS A 36 6.22 11.16 9.32
C LYS A 36 7.21 12.23 8.86
N PRO A 37 6.78 13.50 8.70
CA PRO A 37 7.64 14.59 8.24
C PRO A 37 8.78 14.91 9.22
N GLU A 38 8.64 14.50 10.48
CA GLU A 38 9.63 14.71 11.54
C GLU A 38 10.86 13.80 11.41
N MET A 39 10.76 12.67 10.69
CA MET A 39 11.88 11.77 10.47
C MET A 39 12.78 12.31 9.36
N SER A 40 14.09 12.22 9.55
CA SER A 40 15.04 12.33 8.43
C SER A 40 14.86 11.16 7.44
N ASP A 41 15.44 11.28 6.25
CA ASP A 41 15.35 10.21 5.24
C ASP A 41 16.01 8.90 5.74
N GLU A 42 17.13 8.99 6.45
CA GLU A 42 17.81 7.81 7.01
C GLU A 42 16.97 7.12 8.10
N GLU A 43 16.34 7.91 8.98
CA GLU A 43 15.44 7.40 10.01
C GLU A 43 14.19 6.77 9.39
N PHE A 44 13.65 7.39 8.35
CA PHE A 44 12.50 6.88 7.62
C PHE A 44 12.81 5.56 6.91
N GLU A 45 13.95 5.44 6.21
CA GLU A 45 14.32 4.19 5.55
C GLU A 45 14.52 3.06 6.56
N LYS A 46 15.10 3.37 7.73
CA LYS A 46 15.19 2.42 8.83
C LYS A 46 13.80 2.03 9.33
N TYR A 47 12.92 3.01 9.59
CA TYR A 47 11.55 2.77 10.01
C TYR A 47 10.80 1.88 9.02
N TRP A 48 10.86 2.22 7.73
CA TRP A 48 10.24 1.50 6.63
C TRP A 48 10.70 0.05 6.56
N LYS A 49 12.02 -0.20 6.65
CA LYS A 49 12.59 -1.54 6.63
C LYS A 49 11.97 -2.48 7.68
N TYR A 50 11.65 -1.96 8.88
CA TYR A 50 11.09 -2.75 9.97
C TYR A 50 9.56 -2.83 9.96
N HIS A 51 8.87 -1.77 9.54
CA HIS A 51 7.40 -1.69 9.63
C HIS A 51 6.68 -2.01 8.33
N LYS A 52 7.40 -2.10 7.19
CA LYS A 52 6.83 -2.40 5.88
C LYS A 52 5.85 -3.59 5.90
N PRO A 53 6.16 -4.76 6.49
CA PRO A 53 5.21 -5.88 6.49
C PRO A 53 3.86 -5.55 7.16
N GLU A 54 3.89 -4.80 8.25
CA GLU A 54 2.69 -4.40 9.00
C GLU A 54 1.92 -3.30 8.28
N ILE A 55 2.63 -2.32 7.71
CA ILE A 55 2.03 -1.26 6.90
C ILE A 55 1.38 -1.84 5.65
N MET A 56 2.06 -2.74 4.93
CA MET A 56 1.50 -3.45 3.77
C MET A 56 0.27 -4.29 4.15
N HIS A 57 0.25 -4.87 5.34
CA HIS A 57 -0.92 -5.60 5.84
C HIS A 57 -2.09 -4.65 6.11
N ALA A 58 -1.87 -3.63 6.95
CA ALA A 58 -2.92 -2.71 7.38
C ALA A 58 -3.47 -1.88 6.21
N GLY A 59 -2.58 -1.44 5.31
CA GLY A 59 -2.89 -0.63 4.13
C GLY A 59 -3.34 -1.41 2.90
N ALA A 60 -3.40 -2.75 2.96
CA ALA A 60 -3.67 -3.58 1.77
C ALA A 60 -4.97 -3.21 1.05
N ALA A 61 -6.05 -3.02 1.81
CA ALA A 61 -7.36 -2.71 1.24
C ALA A 61 -7.39 -1.32 0.58
N GLU A 62 -6.78 -0.34 1.23
CA GLU A 62 -6.67 1.03 0.72
C GLU A 62 -5.81 1.07 -0.55
N ALA A 63 -4.60 0.50 -0.50
CA ALA A 63 -3.70 0.47 -1.66
C ALA A 63 -4.33 -0.27 -2.84
N ALA A 64 -5.11 -1.33 -2.58
CA ALA A 64 -5.84 -2.05 -3.62
C ALA A 64 -7.00 -1.26 -4.23
N GLN A 65 -7.63 -0.35 -3.49
CA GLN A 65 -8.63 0.57 -4.02
C GLN A 65 -7.97 1.67 -4.83
N ALA A 66 -6.91 2.30 -4.28
CA ALA A 66 -6.19 3.37 -4.94
C ALA A 66 -5.55 2.90 -6.27
N TRP A 67 -5.01 1.68 -6.33
CA TRP A 67 -4.50 1.11 -7.59
C TRP A 67 -5.60 0.95 -8.64
N ARG A 68 -6.81 0.49 -8.25
CA ARG A 68 -7.93 0.35 -9.19
C ARG A 68 -8.40 1.70 -9.73
N GLU A 69 -8.38 2.73 -8.89
CA GLU A 69 -8.71 4.10 -9.30
C GLU A 69 -7.65 4.68 -10.23
N ASP A 70 -6.36 4.51 -9.90
CA ASP A 70 -5.22 4.87 -10.76
C ASP A 70 -5.33 4.25 -12.16
N ARG A 71 -5.54 2.93 -12.24
CA ARG A 71 -5.71 2.22 -13.52
C ARG A 71 -6.95 2.71 -14.28
N ARG A 72 -8.05 3.02 -13.58
CA ARG A 72 -9.26 3.55 -14.22
C ARG A 72 -9.00 4.91 -14.86
N LEU A 73 -8.27 5.79 -14.18
CA LEU A 73 -7.89 7.10 -14.70
C LEU A 73 -6.94 6.99 -15.91
N GLU A 74 -6.02 6.01 -15.88
CA GLU A 74 -5.14 5.72 -17.02
C GLU A 74 -5.91 5.18 -18.24
N THR A 75 -6.95 4.37 -18.04
CA THR A 75 -7.73 3.77 -19.14
C THR A 75 -8.88 4.64 -19.65
N GLY A 76 -9.21 5.74 -18.97
CA GLY A 76 -10.19 6.74 -19.44
C GLY A 76 -11.65 6.29 -19.45
N ASP A 77 -12.04 5.37 -18.56
CA ASP A 77 -13.43 4.82 -18.44
C ASP A 77 -14.27 5.50 -17.35
#